data_AF-A0A1V6LSL9-F1
#
_entry.id   AF-A0A1V6LSL9-F1
#
_cell.length_a   1.000
_cell.length_b   1.000
_cell.length_c   1.000
_cell.angle_alpha   90.00
_cell.angle_beta   90.00
_cell.angle_gamma   90.00
#
_symmetry.space_group_name_H-M   'P 1'
#
loop_
_entity.id
_entity.type
_entity.pdbx_description
1 polymer ?
#
loop_
_entity_poly.entity_id
_entity_poly.type
_entity_poly.pdbx_seq_one_letter_code
_entity_poly.pdbx_strand_id
1 'polypeptide(L)'
;MNAIDKQLFLKHFIPTEMERKRRVMFENGSSITTKYKSEFKYYVKYLPGNSAYYYSPEFIFKTETDLKIIPIPNFYTFLFIPIALVILTYFENIELENIWTILIALIGFVILVQIFLIFPSIMNIRKRVNEKQKN
;
A
#
# COMPACT_ATOMS: atom_id res chain seq x y z
N MET A 1 -2.78 4.63 16.67
CA MET A 1 -3.46 5.92 16.46
C MET A 1 -4.30 6.16 17.67
N ASN A 2 -4.13 7.31 18.33
CA ASN A 2 -4.99 7.69 19.44
C ASN A 2 -6.42 7.97 18.90
N ALA A 3 -7.43 8.08 19.76
CA ALA A 3 -8.82 8.31 19.37
C ALA A 3 -9.05 9.58 18.50
N ILE A 4 -8.26 10.63 18.73
CA ILE A 4 -8.30 11.89 17.99
C ILE A 4 -7.80 11.70 16.57
N ASP A 5 -6.64 11.05 16.38
CA ASP A 5 -6.12 10.68 15.05
C ASP A 5 -7.15 9.85 14.27
N LYS A 6 -7.94 9.00 14.96
CA LYS A 6 -9.01 8.20 14.32
C LYS A 6 -10.09 9.09 13.75
N GLN A 7 -10.61 10.04 14.53
CA GLN A 7 -11.68 10.93 14.07
C GLN A 7 -11.23 11.83 12.92
N LEU A 8 -10.01 12.35 12.98
CA LEU A 8 -9.42 13.13 11.88
C LEU A 8 -9.24 12.29 10.61
N PHE A 9 -8.79 11.03 10.74
CA PHE A 9 -8.69 10.13 9.60
C PHE A 9 -10.05 9.89 8.94
N LEU A 10 -11.07 9.57 9.75
CA LEU A 10 -12.44 9.35 9.27
C LEU A 10 -13.01 10.60 8.59
N LYS A 11 -12.79 11.79 9.15
CA LYS A 11 -13.34 13.05 8.61
C LYS A 11 -12.69 13.46 7.28
N HIS A 12 -11.36 13.38 7.20
CA HIS A 12 -10.62 14.00 6.09
C HIS A 12 -10.23 13.03 4.99
N PHE A 13 -10.15 11.73 5.28
CA PHE A 13 -9.58 10.77 4.36
C PHE A 13 -10.55 9.69 3.92
N ILE A 14 -11.64 9.41 4.64
CA ILE A 14 -12.62 8.42 4.20
C ILE A 14 -13.54 9.04 3.12
N PRO A 15 -13.80 8.31 2.01
CA PRO A 15 -14.80 8.74 1.03
C PRO A 15 -16.19 8.62 1.62
N THR A 16 -17.08 9.55 1.27
CA THR A 16 -18.52 9.33 1.47
C THR A 16 -18.97 8.19 0.56
N GLU A 17 -20.12 7.57 0.87
CA GLU A 17 -20.69 6.52 0.00
C GLU A 17 -20.90 7.02 -1.44
N MET A 18 -21.21 8.31 -1.60
CA MET A 18 -21.34 8.95 -2.91
C MET A 18 -20.01 9.03 -3.67
N GLU A 19 -18.88 9.22 -2.98
CA GLU A 19 -17.60 9.47 -3.64
C GLU A 19 -16.87 8.19 -4.09
N ARG A 20 -17.16 7.00 -3.52
CA ARG A 20 -16.52 5.68 -3.78
C ARG A 20 -14.97 5.62 -3.71
N LYS A 21 -14.26 6.73 -3.86
CA LYS A 21 -12.81 6.93 -3.81
C LYS A 21 -12.52 8.39 -3.46
N ARG A 22 -11.53 8.63 -2.59
CA ARG A 22 -11.05 9.96 -2.23
C ARG A 22 -9.53 10.00 -2.30
N ARG A 23 -8.97 11.12 -2.75
CA ARG A 23 -7.51 11.35 -2.79
C ARG A 23 -7.21 12.70 -2.16
N VAL A 24 -6.37 12.70 -1.13
CA VAL A 24 -5.90 13.91 -0.47
C VAL A 24 -4.44 14.11 -0.81
N MET A 25 -4.13 15.20 -1.53
CA MET A 25 -2.76 15.60 -1.89
C MET A 25 -2.18 16.48 -0.77
N PHE A 26 -0.87 16.34 -0.54
CA PHE A 26 -0.11 17.14 0.42
C PHE A 26 0.90 18.05 -0.31
N GLU A 27 1.37 19.09 0.37
CA GLU A 27 2.29 20.09 -0.19
C GLU A 27 3.62 19.49 -0.68
N ASN A 28 4.09 18.42 -0.05
CA ASN A 28 5.28 17.69 -0.47
C ASN A 28 5.04 16.74 -1.66
N GLY A 29 3.90 16.86 -2.35
CA GLY A 29 3.50 16.05 -3.50
C GLY A 29 3.01 14.64 -3.17
N SER A 30 3.09 14.19 -1.91
CA SER A 30 2.55 12.88 -1.53
C SER A 30 1.02 12.92 -1.46
N SER A 31 0.39 11.75 -1.42
CA SER A 31 -1.06 11.67 -1.26
C SER A 31 -1.52 10.44 -0.50
N ILE A 32 -2.67 10.55 0.15
CA ILE A 32 -3.39 9.40 0.71
C ILE A 32 -4.61 9.18 -0.16
N THR A 33 -4.68 8.00 -0.76
CA THR A 33 -5.84 7.54 -1.51
C THR A 33 -6.62 6.56 -0.66
N THR A 34 -7.93 6.73 -0.64
CA THR A 34 -8.85 5.82 0.02
C THR A 34 -9.95 5.40 -0.95
N LYS A 35 -10.42 4.17 -0.85
CA LYS A 35 -11.48 3.62 -1.71
C LYS A 35 -12.42 2.77 -0.88
N TYR A 36 -13.72 2.98 -1.04
CA TYR A 36 -14.73 2.15 -0.38
C TYR A 36 -14.64 0.71 -0.88
N LYS A 37 -14.62 -0.25 0.04
CA LYS A 37 -14.61 -1.69 -0.30
C LYS A 37 -15.95 -2.33 0.04
N SER A 38 -16.39 -2.19 1.28
CA SER A 38 -17.63 -2.74 1.82
C SER A 38 -17.98 -1.96 3.09
N GLU A 39 -19.13 -2.29 3.70
CA GLU A 39 -19.53 -1.71 4.98
C GLU A 39 -18.34 -1.70 5.95
N PHE A 40 -18.01 -0.52 6.45
CA PHE A 40 -16.91 -0.27 7.39
C PHE A 40 -15.50 -0.71 6.95
N LYS A 41 -15.26 -0.94 5.65
CA LYS A 41 -13.93 -1.33 5.11
C LYS A 41 -13.51 -0.43 3.96
N TYR A 42 -12.30 0.11 4.10
CA TYR A 42 -11.71 1.01 3.12
C TYR A 42 -10.33 0.51 2.72
N TYR A 43 -10.05 0.54 1.42
CA TYR A 43 -8.66 0.51 0.98
C TYR A 43 -8.02 1.85 1.28
N VAL A 44 -6.82 1.85 1.82
CA VAL A 44 -6.01 3.04 2.08
C VAL A 44 -4.65 2.80 1.43
N LYS A 45 -4.12 3.81 0.75
CA LYS A 45 -2.82 3.76 0.10
C LYS A 45 -2.12 5.09 0.31
N TYR A 46 -0.92 5.04 0.89
CA TYR A 46 -0.03 6.19 0.91
C TYR A 46 0.84 6.18 -0.33
N LEU A 47 0.88 7.30 -1.03
CA LEU A 47 1.64 7.47 -2.27
C LEU A 47 2.67 8.57 -2.04
N PRO A 48 3.97 8.26 -2.01
CA PRO A 48 5.02 9.27 -1.88
C PRO A 48 5.04 10.18 -3.12
N GLY A 49 5.51 11.42 -2.97
CA GLY A 49 5.44 12.46 -4.02
C GLY A 49 6.39 12.25 -5.20
N ASN A 50 7.26 11.25 -5.12
CA ASN A 50 8.41 11.03 -6.00
C ASN A 50 8.25 9.73 -6.84
N SER A 51 7.14 9.60 -7.56
CA SER A 51 6.90 8.57 -8.59
C SER A 51 6.87 7.10 -8.13
N ALA A 52 7.11 6.79 -6.85
CA ALA A 52 7.08 5.42 -6.31
C ALA A 52 5.66 4.83 -6.13
N TYR A 53 4.69 5.30 -6.91
CA TYR A 53 3.29 4.88 -6.90
C TYR A 53 3.11 3.36 -7.08
N TYR A 54 4.02 2.73 -7.83
CA TYR A 54 3.96 1.32 -8.20
C TYR A 54 4.28 0.35 -7.06
N TYR A 55 5.03 0.80 -6.05
CA TYR A 55 5.51 -0.06 -4.95
C TYR A 55 4.78 0.16 -3.63
N SER A 56 4.03 1.26 -3.52
CA SER A 56 3.31 1.58 -2.29
C SER A 56 2.36 0.45 -1.91
N PRO A 57 2.51 -0.11 -0.69
CA PRO A 57 1.60 -1.15 -0.21
C PRO A 57 0.20 -0.59 -0.03
N GLU A 58 -0.78 -1.48 -0.15
CA GLU A 58 -2.18 -1.17 0.11
C GLU A 58 -2.57 -1.70 1.48
N PHE A 59 -3.57 -1.07 2.09
CA PHE A 59 -4.04 -1.42 3.41
C PHE A 59 -5.54 -1.55 3.39
N ILE A 60 -6.09 -2.59 4.02
CA ILE A 60 -7.48 -2.55 4.44
C ILE A 60 -7.55 -1.91 5.82
N PHE A 61 -8.34 -0.86 5.89
CA PHE A 61 -8.71 -0.16 7.10
C PHE A 61 -10.14 -0.56 7.47
N LYS A 62 -10.31 -1.23 8.62
CA LYS A 62 -11.63 -1.60 9.17
C LYS A 62 -12.05 -0.64 10.27
N THR A 63 -13.32 -0.23 10.30
CA THR A 63 -13.85 0.77 11.25
C THR A 63 -14.85 0.23 12.28
N GLU A 64 -15.18 -1.08 12.27
CA GLU A 64 -16.28 -1.67 13.07
C GLU A 64 -16.07 -1.63 14.59
N THR A 65 -14.83 -1.75 15.09
CA THR A 65 -14.56 -1.80 16.55
C THR A 65 -13.14 -1.39 16.91
N ASP A 66 -12.17 -1.76 16.06
CA ASP A 66 -10.78 -1.33 16.18
C ASP A 66 -10.16 -1.11 14.81
N LEU A 67 -9.27 -0.12 14.72
CA LEU A 67 -8.52 0.17 13.51
C LEU A 67 -7.48 -0.92 13.25
N LYS A 68 -7.96 -2.05 12.72
CA LYS A 68 -7.10 -3.10 12.21
C LYS A 68 -6.67 -2.70 10.81
N ILE A 69 -5.39 -2.31 10.71
CA ILE A 69 -4.70 -2.13 9.44
C ILE A 69 -4.24 -3.51 9.01
N ILE A 70 -4.88 -4.05 7.99
CA ILE A 70 -4.46 -5.31 7.37
C ILE A 70 -3.63 -4.93 6.14
N PRO A 71 -2.32 -5.17 6.15
CA PRO A 71 -1.52 -4.95 4.97
C PRO A 71 -1.93 -5.87 3.82
N ILE A 72 -1.90 -5.33 2.61
CA ILE A 72 -2.13 -6.07 1.37
C ILE A 72 -0.97 -5.78 0.42
N PRO A 73 -0.23 -6.83 0.00
CA PRO A 73 0.75 -6.71 -1.05
C PRO A 73 0.13 -6.09 -2.29
N ASN A 74 0.78 -5.09 -2.86
CA ASN A 74 0.31 -4.45 -4.08
C ASN A 74 0.40 -5.44 -5.26
N PHE A 75 -0.72 -5.74 -5.94
CA PHE A 75 -0.73 -6.69 -7.06
C PHE A 75 0.27 -6.29 -8.16
N TYR A 76 0.44 -5.00 -8.41
CA TYR A 76 1.38 -4.51 -9.43
C TYR A 76 2.84 -4.87 -9.13
N THR A 77 3.21 -5.13 -7.87
CA THR A 77 4.58 -5.57 -7.57
C THR A 77 4.85 -7.02 -7.96
N PHE A 78 3.81 -7.82 -8.20
CA PHE A 78 3.97 -9.18 -8.71
C PHE A 78 4.23 -9.21 -10.22
N LEU A 79 3.94 -8.12 -10.95
CA LEU A 79 4.29 -8.01 -12.38
C LEU A 79 5.81 -7.98 -12.61
N PHE A 80 6.61 -7.66 -11.59
CA PHE A 80 8.07 -7.73 -11.70
C PHE A 80 8.59 -9.18 -11.73
N ILE A 81 7.81 -10.15 -11.29
CA ILE A 81 8.19 -11.56 -11.28
C ILE A 81 8.37 -12.11 -12.71
N PRO A 82 7.40 -12.01 -13.64
CA PRO A 82 7.62 -12.46 -15.01
C PRO A 82 8.73 -11.67 -15.71
N ILE A 83 8.88 -10.37 -15.44
CA ILE A 83 9.98 -9.56 -15.99
C ILE A 83 11.34 -10.09 -15.51
N ALA A 84 11.48 -10.34 -14.21
CA ALA A 84 12.70 -10.87 -13.63
C ALA A 84 13.02 -12.28 -14.18
N LEU A 85 12.01 -13.13 -14.34
CA LEU A 85 12.18 -14.45 -14.94
C LEU A 85 12.69 -14.36 -16.38
N VAL A 86 12.14 -13.47 -17.22
CA VAL A 86 12.60 -13.27 -18.61
C VAL A 86 14.06 -12.79 -18.65
N ILE A 87 14.43 -11.85 -17.77
CA ILE A 87 15.81 -11.35 -17.69
C ILE A 87 16.75 -12.49 -17.26
N LEU A 88 16.39 -13.21 -16.20
CA LEU A 88 17.22 -14.29 -15.67
C LEU A 88 17.37 -15.43 -16.69
N THR A 89 16.32 -15.86 -17.36
CA THR A 89 16.43 -16.91 -18.39
C THR A 89 17.23 -16.45 -19.61
N TYR A 90 17.11 -15.18 -20.02
CA TYR A 90 17.85 -14.65 -21.16
C TYR A 90 19.36 -14.49 -20.90
N PHE A 91 19.74 -14.02 -19.72
CA PHE A 91 21.15 -13.73 -19.41
C PHE A 91 21.90 -14.90 -18.74
N GLU A 92 21.22 -15.71 -17.92
CA GLU A 92 21.88 -16.76 -17.11
C GLU A 92 21.65 -18.18 -17.64
N ASN A 93 20.94 -18.36 -18.77
CA ASN A 93 20.61 -19.67 -19.37
C ASN A 93 20.11 -20.69 -18.33
N ILE A 94 19.21 -20.25 -17.46
CA ILE A 94 18.71 -21.05 -16.35
C ILE A 94 18.00 -22.31 -16.85
N GLU A 95 18.42 -23.46 -16.33
CA GLU A 95 17.75 -24.74 -16.60
C GLU A 95 16.29 -24.72 -16.14
N LEU A 96 15.41 -25.32 -16.94
CA LEU A 96 13.96 -25.36 -16.70
C LEU A 96 13.60 -25.90 -15.30
N GLU A 97 14.40 -26.81 -14.78
CA GLU A 97 14.22 -27.43 -13.46
C GLU A 97 14.32 -26.42 -12.31
N ASN A 98 15.13 -25.37 -12.47
CA ASN A 98 15.38 -24.35 -11.45
C ASN A 98 14.33 -23.22 -11.45
N ILE A 99 13.49 -23.12 -12.50
CA ILE A 99 12.52 -22.04 -12.66
C ILE A 99 11.52 -22.00 -11.49
N TRP A 100 11.04 -23.15 -11.04
CA TRP A 100 10.09 -23.22 -9.93
C TRP A 100 10.69 -22.72 -8.61
N THR A 101 11.93 -23.08 -8.33
CA THR A 101 12.66 -22.61 -7.15
C THR A 101 12.86 -21.10 -7.18
N ILE A 102 13.23 -20.55 -8.33
CA ILE A 102 13.40 -19.11 -8.53
C ILE A 102 12.07 -18.37 -8.40
N LEU A 103 10.99 -18.91 -8.97
CA LEU A 103 9.66 -18.32 -8.87
C LEU A 103 9.22 -18.21 -7.40
N ILE A 104 9.38 -19.27 -6.61
CA ILE A 104 9.05 -19.27 -5.18
C ILE A 104 9.91 -18.23 -4.43
N ALA A 105 11.22 -18.17 -4.72
CA ALA A 105 12.12 -17.20 -4.14
C ALA A 105 11.72 -15.75 -4.46
N LEU A 106 11.35 -15.47 -5.72
CA LEU A 106 10.87 -14.15 -6.16
C LEU A 106 9.56 -13.75 -5.48
N ILE A 107 8.59 -14.67 -5.35
CA ILE A 107 7.34 -14.43 -4.62
C ILE A 107 7.63 -14.09 -3.16
N GLY A 108 8.46 -14.90 -2.49
CA GLY A 108 8.88 -14.67 -1.10
C GLY A 108 9.57 -13.32 -0.93
N PHE A 109 10.47 -12.96 -1.84
CA PHE A 109 11.16 -11.67 -1.85
C PHE A 109 10.20 -10.49 -2.02
N VAL A 110 9.26 -10.56 -2.95
CA VAL A 110 8.25 -9.50 -3.16
C VAL A 110 7.40 -9.30 -1.91
N ILE A 111 6.93 -10.40 -1.28
CA ILE A 111 6.17 -10.32 -0.01
C ILE A 111 7.00 -9.65 1.08
N LEU A 112 8.27 -10.05 1.23
CA LEU A 112 9.20 -9.50 2.21
C LEU A 112 9.41 -7.98 2.00
N VAL A 113 9.68 -7.54 0.76
CA VAL A 113 9.82 -6.12 0.43
C VAL A 113 8.53 -5.35 0.76
N GLN A 114 7.36 -5.91 0.44
CA GLN A 114 6.08 -5.28 0.78
C GLN A 114 5.92 -5.11 2.30
N ILE A 115 6.28 -6.12 3.11
CA ILE A 115 6.30 -6.04 4.59
C ILE A 115 7.19 -4.91 5.09
N PHE A 116 8.39 -4.76 4.54
CA PHE A 116 9.29 -3.65 4.91
C PHE A 116 8.71 -2.27 4.57
N LEU A 117 7.99 -2.14 3.45
CA LEU A 117 7.39 -0.86 3.04
C LEU A 117 6.10 -0.49 3.80
N ILE A 118 5.49 -1.46 4.50
CA ILE A 118 4.26 -1.25 5.27
C ILE A 118 4.49 -0.31 6.46
N PHE A 119 5.57 -0.54 7.23
CA PHE A 119 5.91 0.28 8.40
C PHE A 119 6.06 1.78 8.08
N PRO A 120 6.94 2.21 7.15
CA PRO A 120 7.12 3.62 6.84
C PRO A 120 5.85 4.24 6.24
N SER A 121 5.05 3.47 5.48
CA SER A 121 3.79 3.95 4.92
C SER A 121 2.77 4.27 6.01
N ILE A 122 2.61 3.41 7.02
CA ILE A 122 1.72 3.67 8.17
C ILE A 122 2.22 4.87 8.98
N MET A 123 3.53 4.97 9.22
CA MET A 123 4.11 6.12 9.93
C MET A 123 3.84 7.44 9.20
N ASN A 124 3.99 7.45 7.87
CA ASN A 124 3.70 8.61 7.06
C ASN A 124 2.21 8.97 7.07
N ILE A 125 1.29 7.99 6.96
CA ILE A 125 -0.15 8.25 7.10
C ILE A 125 -0.44 8.93 8.44
N ARG A 126 0.08 8.38 9.54
CA ARG A 126 -0.13 8.96 10.89
C ARG A 126 0.41 10.39 10.98
N LYS A 127 1.63 10.63 10.50
CA LYS A 127 2.23 11.97 10.48
C LYS A 127 1.36 12.97 9.73
N ARG A 128 0.89 12.59 8.53
CA ARG A 128 0.07 13.46 7.67
C ARG A 128 -1.33 13.73 8.22
N VAL A 129 -1.92 12.76 8.92
CA VAL A 129 -3.19 12.96 9.65
C VAL A 129 -3.01 14.01 10.74
N ASN A 130 -1.90 13.94 11.49
CA ASN A 130 -1.62 14.87 12.59
C ASN A 130 -1.27 16.29 12.11
N GLU A 131 -0.67 16.42 10.92
CA GLU A 131 -0.46 17.73 10.29
C GLU A 131 -1.79 18.42 9.94
N LYS A 132 -2.79 17.65 9.48
CA LYS A 132 -4.15 18.17 9.21
C LYS A 132 -4.96 18.51 10.47
N GLN A 133 -4.51 18.11 11.66
CA GLN A 133 -5.13 18.54 12.92
C GLN A 133 -4.71 19.94 13.35
N LYS A 134 -3.48 20.35 12.98
CA LYS A 134 -2.88 21.61 13.43
C LYS A 134 -3.26 22.81 12.55
N ASN A 135 -3.80 22.55 11.37
CA ASN A 135 -4.27 23.54 10.39
C ASN A 135 -5.80 23.48 10.30
#